data_AF-A0A9Q9N0R3-F1
#
_entry.id   AF-A0A9Q9N0R3-F1
#
_cell.length_a   1.000
_cell.length_b   1.000
_cell.length_c   1.000
_cell.angle_alpha   90.00
_cell.angle_beta   90.00
_cell.angle_gamma   90.00
#
_symmetry.space_group_name_H-M   'P 1'
#
loop_
_entity.id
_entity.type
_entity.pdbx_description
1 polymer ?
#
loop_
_entity_poly.entity_id
_entity_poly.type
_entity_poly.pdbx_seq_one_letter_code
_entity_poly.pdbx_strand_id
1 'polypeptide(L)'
;MAGLTKEQRAQRAAEKLAAEQGDTNTPAPQAPQAPQAPQAPQAPQAPQAPQAPQLVAMGIDFPTFPGAPTTADVHPDEVENWKAHGWKEME
;
A
#
# COMPACT_ATOMS: atom_id res chain seq x y z
N MET A 1 55.64 16.93 41.50
CA MET A 1 54.79 15.74 41.27
C MET A 1 54.56 15.06 42.61
N ALA A 2 53.57 15.50 43.38
CA ALA A 2 53.22 14.84 44.63
C ALA A 2 52.14 13.79 44.33
N GLY A 3 52.51 12.52 44.42
CA GLY A 3 51.55 11.42 44.36
C GLY A 3 50.57 11.52 45.51
N LEU A 4 49.29 11.36 45.21
CA LEU A 4 48.19 11.28 46.17
C LEU A 4 48.58 10.31 47.31
N THR A 5 48.53 10.76 48.57
CA THR A 5 48.91 9.92 49.73
C THR A 5 47.99 8.69 49.82
N LYS A 6 48.48 7.59 50.42
CA LYS A 6 47.72 6.34 50.57
C LYS A 6 46.34 6.57 51.22
N GLU A 7 46.27 7.55 52.11
CA GLU A 7 45.05 7.97 52.79
C GLU A 7 44.07 8.70 51.87
N GLN A 8 44.52 9.62 51.01
CA GLN A 8 43.63 10.27 50.04
C GLN A 8 43.07 9.29 49.00
N ARG A 9 43.82 8.24 48.63
CA ARG A 9 43.30 7.17 47.77
C ARG A 9 42.22 6.36 48.50
N ALA A 10 42.41 6.08 49.78
CA ALA A 10 41.43 5.37 50.60
C ALA A 10 40.15 6.18 50.80
N GLN A 11 40.26 7.50 51.04
CA GLN A 11 39.11 8.40 51.15
C GLN A 11 38.31 8.46 49.85
N ARG A 12 38.99 8.62 48.70
CA ARG A 12 38.32 8.62 47.39
C ARG A 12 37.68 7.27 47.06
N ALA A 13 38.28 6.16 47.48
CA ALA A 13 37.68 4.83 47.31
C ALA A 13 36.45 4.64 48.22
N ALA A 14 36.52 5.13 49.47
CA ALA A 14 35.40 5.08 50.40
C ALA A 14 34.22 5.95 49.95
N GLU A 15 34.48 7.16 49.46
CA GLU A 15 33.44 8.03 48.88
C GLU A 15 32.80 7.39 47.63
N LYS A 16 33.60 6.73 46.78
CA LYS A 16 33.07 6.04 45.60
C LYS A 16 32.18 4.85 45.98
N LEU A 17 32.55 4.11 47.02
CA LEU A 17 31.74 3.03 47.57
C LEU A 17 30.48 3.55 48.28
N ALA A 18 30.57 4.66 49.00
CA ALA A 18 29.42 5.29 49.65
C ALA A 18 28.42 5.85 48.64
N ALA A 19 28.89 6.40 47.51
CA ALA A 19 28.04 6.79 46.39
C ALA A 19 27.33 5.58 45.78
N GLU A 20 28.05 4.49 45.50
CA GLU A 20 27.43 3.24 44.98
C GLU A 20 26.46 2.58 45.98
N GLN A 21 26.69 2.71 47.30
CA GLN A 21 25.78 2.18 48.32
C GLN A 21 24.56 3.10 48.59
N GLY A 22 24.69 4.41 48.41
CA GLY A 22 23.59 5.38 48.47
C GLY A 22 22.59 5.24 47.31
N ASP A 23 23.02 4.66 46.19
CA ASP A 23 22.19 4.44 45.00
C ASP A 23 21.20 3.26 45.10
N THR A 24 21.20 2.51 46.21
CA THR A 24 20.15 1.48 46.43
C THR A 24 18.76 2.10 46.68
N ASN A 25 18.66 3.43 46.85
CA ASN A 25 17.39 4.15 46.96
C ASN A 25 17.25 5.33 45.98
N THR A 26 18.00 5.36 44.89
CA THR A 26 17.77 6.33 43.81
C THR A 26 16.88 5.67 42.75
N PRO A 27 15.66 6.15 42.46
CA PRO A 27 14.97 5.70 41.27
C PRO A 27 15.84 6.08 40.06
N ALA A 28 16.28 5.08 39.30
CA ALA A 28 17.10 5.26 38.12
C ALA A 28 16.50 6.33 37.19
N PRO A 29 17.31 7.21 36.57
CA PRO A 29 16.80 8.17 35.61
C PRO A 29 16.07 7.43 34.49
N GLN A 30 14.76 7.64 34.39
CA GLN A 30 13.96 7.05 33.33
C GLN A 30 14.53 7.51 31.98
N ALA A 31 14.96 6.57 31.16
CA ALA A 31 15.43 6.88 29.82
C ALA A 31 14.32 7.62 29.05
N PRO A 32 14.65 8.69 28.31
CA PRO A 32 13.65 9.37 27.49
C PRO A 32 13.02 8.37 26.53
N GLN A 33 11.69 8.32 26.52
CA GLN A 33 10.96 7.47 25.57
C GLN A 33 11.36 7.87 24.15
N ALA A 34 11.72 6.88 23.33
CA ALA A 34 12.05 7.11 21.94
C ALA A 34 10.85 7.75 21.21
N PRO A 35 11.08 8.74 20.33
CA PRO A 35 10.01 9.31 19.54
C PRO A 35 9.35 8.22 18.70
N GLN A 36 8.02 8.27 18.62
CA GLN A 36 7.26 7.34 17.79
C GLN A 36 7.63 7.55 16.31
N ALA A 37 7.81 6.44 15.58
CA ALA A 37 8.10 6.50 14.16
C ALA A 37 6.90 7.12 13.39
N PRO A 38 7.16 7.95 12.37
CA PRO A 38 6.10 8.50 11.54
C PRO A 38 5.33 7.37 10.84
N GLN A 39 4.02 7.55 10.73
CA GLN A 39 3.18 6.60 9.99
C GLN A 39 3.54 6.64 8.50
N ALA A 40 3.56 5.46 7.88
CA ALA A 40 3.80 5.35 6.45
C ALA A 40 2.65 6.02 5.67
N PRO A 41 2.95 6.69 4.55
CA PRO A 41 1.91 7.25 3.69
C PRO A 41 0.99 6.15 3.15
N GLN A 42 -0.29 6.46 3.02
CA GLN A 42 -1.25 5.56 2.39
C GLN A 42 -0.93 5.40 0.91
N ALA A 43 -1.06 4.17 0.40
CA ALA A 43 -0.88 3.88 -1.01
C ALA A 43 -1.98 4.57 -1.84
N PRO A 44 -1.65 5.07 -3.05
CA PRO A 44 -2.64 5.64 -3.96
C PRO A 44 -3.68 4.58 -4.36
N GLN A 45 -4.92 5.01 -4.54
CA GLN A 45 -5.98 4.15 -5.07
C GLN A 45 -5.68 3.81 -6.54
N ALA A 46 -5.93 2.56 -6.92
CA ALA A 46 -5.80 2.12 -8.30
C ALA A 46 -6.84 2.81 -9.19
N PRO A 47 -6.50 3.13 -10.46
CA PRO A 47 -7.46 3.67 -11.41
C PRO A 47 -8.59 2.66 -11.68
N GLN A 48 -9.80 3.17 -11.88
CA GLN A 48 -10.93 2.34 -12.30
C GLN A 48 -10.69 1.79 -13.71
N ALA A 49 -11.00 0.51 -13.91
CA ALA A 49 -10.91 -0.10 -15.23
C ALA A 49 -11.95 0.52 -16.19
N PRO A 50 -11.61 0.68 -17.49
CA PRO A 50 -12.59 1.10 -18.48
C PRO A 50 -13.73 0.08 -18.54
N GLN A 51 -14.97 0.58 -18.58
CA GLN A 51 -16.15 -0.26 -18.82
C GLN A 51 -15.99 -0.90 -20.20
N ALA A 52 -16.23 -2.22 -20.30
CA ALA A 52 -16.28 -2.88 -21.60
C ALA A 52 -17.42 -2.26 -22.44
N PRO A 53 -17.24 -2.06 -23.75
CA PRO A 53 -18.33 -1.61 -24.60
C PRO A 53 -19.46 -2.65 -24.54
N GLN A 54 -20.68 -2.18 -24.31
CA GLN A 54 -21.87 -3.00 -24.45
C GLN A 54 -22.07 -3.22 -25.95
N LEU A 55 -21.90 -4.45 -26.39
CA LEU A 55 -22.09 -4.84 -27.78
C LEU A 55 -23.37 -5.66 -27.90
N VAL A 56 -24.00 -5.57 -29.06
CA VAL A 56 -25.28 -6.21 -29.39
C VAL A 56 -24.99 -7.32 -30.37
N ALA A 57 -25.30 -8.55 -29.98
CA ALA A 57 -25.20 -9.69 -30.88
C ALA A 57 -26.24 -9.54 -32.00
N MET A 58 -25.77 -9.54 -33.23
CA MET A 58 -26.57 -9.38 -34.42
C MET A 58 -26.39 -10.59 -35.33
N GLY A 59 -27.46 -11.04 -35.99
CA GLY A 59 -27.45 -12.19 -36.89
C GLY A 59 -28.13 -11.91 -38.23
N ILE A 60 -27.72 -12.64 -39.27
CA ILE A 60 -28.34 -12.60 -40.60
C ILE A 60 -28.61 -14.03 -41.10
N ASP A 61 -29.83 -14.26 -41.57
CA ASP A 61 -30.29 -15.58 -42.06
C ASP A 61 -29.77 -15.88 -43.47
N PHE A 62 -29.63 -14.84 -44.30
CA PHE A 62 -29.17 -14.94 -45.68
C PHE A 62 -27.85 -14.18 -45.86
N PRO A 63 -26.68 -14.85 -45.67
CA PRO A 63 -25.39 -14.20 -45.85
C PRO A 63 -25.19 -13.74 -47.30
N THR A 64 -24.54 -12.59 -47.48
CA THR A 64 -24.30 -11.98 -48.80
C THR A 64 -23.46 -12.86 -49.74
N PHE A 65 -22.61 -13.73 -49.19
CA PHE A 65 -21.81 -14.68 -49.94
C PHE A 65 -21.62 -15.98 -49.16
N PRO A 66 -21.38 -17.13 -49.84
CA PRO A 66 -21.14 -18.40 -49.17
C PRO A 66 -19.91 -18.30 -48.27
N GLY A 67 -20.09 -18.59 -46.98
CA GLY A 67 -19.04 -18.50 -45.96
C GLY A 67 -18.90 -17.14 -45.28
N ALA A 68 -19.79 -16.17 -45.55
CA ALA A 68 -19.82 -14.93 -44.78
C ALA A 68 -20.24 -15.19 -43.32
N PRO A 69 -19.80 -14.36 -42.36
CA PRO A 69 -20.28 -14.45 -40.99
C PRO A 69 -21.79 -14.19 -40.94
N THR A 70 -22.52 -15.08 -40.27
CA THR A 70 -23.96 -14.94 -40.01
C THR A 70 -24.24 -14.28 -38.66
N THR A 71 -23.19 -13.99 -37.89
CA THR A 71 -23.25 -13.40 -36.55
C THR A 71 -22.14 -12.37 -36.41
N ALA A 72 -22.45 -11.23 -35.78
CA ALA A 72 -21.51 -10.17 -35.46
C ALA A 72 -21.87 -9.53 -34.12
N ASP A 73 -20.87 -9.02 -33.39
CA ASP A 73 -21.06 -8.26 -32.16
C ASP A 73 -20.92 -6.77 -32.50
N VAL A 74 -22.05 -6.05 -32.45
CA VAL A 74 -22.21 -4.74 -33.09
C VAL A 74 -22.38 -3.65 -32.03
N HIS A 75 -21.81 -2.47 -32.26
CA HIS A 75 -22.03 -1.34 -31.35
C HIS A 75 -23.50 -0.89 -31.37
N PRO A 76 -24.11 -0.50 -30.24
CA PRO A 76 -25.49 -0.04 -30.17
C PRO A 76 -25.81 1.10 -31.16
N ASP A 77 -24.88 2.02 -31.39
CA ASP A 77 -25.04 3.10 -32.38
C ASP A 77 -25.12 2.60 -33.84
N GLU A 78 -24.62 1.40 -34.13
CA GLU A 78 -24.58 0.84 -35.48
C GLU A 78 -25.73 -0.16 -35.74
N VAL A 79 -26.44 -0.59 -34.69
CA VAL A 79 -27.53 -1.59 -34.78
C VAL A 79 -28.53 -1.27 -35.89
N GLU A 80 -28.98 -0.02 -35.99
CA GLU A 80 -29.97 0.39 -37.01
C GLU A 80 -29.41 0.32 -38.44
N ASN A 81 -28.13 0.64 -38.62
CA ASN A 81 -27.46 0.50 -39.92
C ASN A 81 -27.37 -0.99 -40.32
N TRP A 82 -27.07 -1.88 -39.38
CA TRP A 82 -27.02 -3.31 -39.64
C TRP A 82 -28.42 -3.89 -39.94
N LYS A 83 -29.46 -3.43 -39.23
CA LYS A 83 -30.86 -3.78 -39.55
C LYS A 83 -31.27 -3.37 -40.96
N ALA A 84 -30.81 -2.21 -41.44
CA ALA A 84 -31.05 -1.79 -42.83
C ALA A 84 -30.41 -2.74 -43.86
N HIS A 85 -29.33 -3.44 -43.48
CA HIS A 85 -28.68 -4.48 -44.28
C HIS A 85 -29.31 -5.88 -44.10
N GLY A 86 -30.46 -5.97 -43.41
CA GLY A 86 -31.18 -7.22 -43.21
C GLY A 86 -30.71 -8.04 -42.01
N TRP A 87 -29.84 -7.47 -41.15
CA TRP A 87 -29.44 -8.11 -39.90
C TRP A 87 -30.49 -7.90 -38.80
N LYS A 88 -30.50 -8.78 -37.79
CA LYS A 88 -31.47 -8.76 -36.67
C LYS A 88 -30.76 -9.01 -35.35
N GLU A 89 -31.20 -8.32 -34.31
CA GLU A 89 -30.67 -8.51 -32.96
C GLU A 89 -30.99 -9.93 -32.50
N MET A 90 -30.00 -10.60 -31.92
CA MET A 90 -30.14 -11.91 -31.32
C MET A 90 -30.28 -11.71 -29.81
N GLU A 91 -31.46 -12.04 -29.28
CA GLU A 91 -31.77 -12.01 -27.84
C GLU A 91 -31.29 -13.29 -27.13
#